data_AF-A0A2N5XFE9-F1
#
_entry.id   AF-A0A2N5XFE9-F1
#
_cell.length_a   1.000
_cell.length_b   1.000
_cell.length_c   1.000
_cell.angle_alpha   90.00
_cell.angle_beta   90.00
_cell.angle_gamma   90.00
#
_symmetry.space_group_name_H-M   'P 1'
#
loop_
_entity.id
_entity.type
_entity.pdbx_description
1 polymer ?
#
loop_
_entity_poly.entity_id
_entity_poly.type
_entity_poly.pdbx_seq_one_letter_code
_entity_poly.pdbx_strand_id
1 'polypeptide(L)' 'MELDPRIRALTDATAEAGGGDTGPSVEKSRAAAAAMIALQGEPEPVARVVERTAPGPAGPVPLRIHVPEGDGPLPVVVHF' A
#
# COMPACT_ATOMS: atom_id res chain seq x y z
N MET A 1 11.15 -13.03 -21.85
CA MET A 1 9.73 -12.61 -21.77
C MET A 1 9.72 -11.11 -22.04
N GLU A 2 8.95 -10.65 -23.01
CA GLU A 2 8.90 -9.22 -23.35
C GLU A 2 7.99 -8.47 -22.36
N LEU A 3 8.43 -7.30 -21.90
CA LEU A 3 7.63 -6.44 -21.01
C LEU A 3 6.50 -5.77 -21.79
N ASP A 4 5.34 -5.64 -21.16
CA ASP A 4 4.23 -4.83 -21.67
C ASP A 4 4.71 -3.38 -21.95
N PRO A 5 4.31 -2.77 -23.08
CA PRO A 5 4.78 -1.43 -23.45
C PRO A 5 4.51 -0.34 -22.41
N ARG A 6 3.41 -0.43 -21.65
CA ARG A 6 3.07 0.56 -20.61
C ARG A 6 3.99 0.43 -19.40
N ILE A 7 4.35 -0.81 -19.04
CA ILE A 7 5.30 -1.09 -17.96
C ILE A 7 6.72 -0.67 -18.36
N ARG A 8 7.08 -0.90 -19.63
CA ARG A 8 8.37 -0.45 -20.18
C ARG A 8 8.50 1.08 -20.07
N ALA A 9 7.49 1.83 -20.56
CA ALA A 9 7.50 3.28 -20.48
C ALA A 9 7.62 3.82 -19.03
N LEU A 10 6.93 3.19 -18.07
CA LEU A 10 7.03 3.57 -16.65
C LEU A 10 8.43 3.31 -16.08
N THR A 11 9.02 2.16 -16.43
CA THR A 11 10.35 1.77 -15.94
C THR A 11 11.43 2.68 -16.52
N ASP A 12 11.34 2.97 -17.82
CA ASP A 12 12.28 3.87 -18.53
C ASP A 12 12.23 5.29 -17.93
N ALA A 13 11.03 5.82 -17.68
CA ALA A 13 10.86 7.12 -17.03
C ALA A 13 11.45 7.16 -15.60
N THR A 14 11.36 6.05 -14.85
CA THR A 14 11.93 5.95 -13.51
C THR A 14 13.46 5.86 -13.56
N ALA A 15 14.01 5.17 -14.56
CA ALA A 15 15.45 5.07 -14.78
C ALA A 15 16.08 6.42 -15.20
N GLU A 16 15.40 7.17 -16.08
CA GLU A 16 15.83 8.50 -16.51
C GLU A 16 15.84 9.53 -15.37
N ALA A 17 14.92 9.41 -14.42
CA ALA A 17 14.87 10.28 -13.24
C ALA A 17 16.10 10.15 -12.32
N GLY A 18 16.82 9.01 -12.41
CA GLY A 18 18.06 8.76 -11.68
C GLY A 18 17.90 8.61 -10.16
N GLY A 19 18.94 8.06 -9.51
CA GLY A 19 19.04 7.94 -8.06
C GLY A 19 20.48 8.16 -7.60
N GLY A 20 20.68 8.92 -6.52
CA GLY A 20 22.01 9.14 -5.95
C GLY A 20 22.58 7.88 -5.28
N ASP A 21 23.92 7.77 -5.25
CA ASP A 21 24.68 6.62 -4.75
C ASP A 21 24.37 6.21 -3.30
N THR A 22 23.85 7.13 -2.49
CA THR A 22 23.55 6.92 -1.06
C THR A 22 22.07 6.65 -0.77
N GLY A 23 21.20 6.64 -1.78
CA GLY A 23 19.75 6.48 -1.60
C GLY A 23 19.08 7.62 -0.81
N PRO A 24 17.74 7.71 -0.84
CA PRO A 24 17.01 8.70 -0.05
C PRO A 24 17.08 8.42 1.46
N SER A 25 16.93 9.48 2.27
CA SER A 25 16.74 9.31 3.72
C SER A 25 15.47 8.49 4.01
N VAL A 26 15.41 7.84 5.18
CA VAL A 26 14.24 7.04 5.60
C VAL A 26 12.94 7.86 5.50
N GLU A 27 12.98 9.13 5.87
CA GLU A 27 11.84 10.04 5.77
C GLU A 27 11.41 10.26 4.31
N LYS A 28 12.36 10.56 3.42
CA LYS A 28 12.08 10.72 1.99
C LYS A 28 11.55 9.44 1.37
N SER A 29 12.08 8.28 1.75
CA SER A 29 11.59 6.97 1.29
C SER A 29 10.14 6.72 1.72
N ARG A 30 9.78 7.04 2.97
CA ARG A 30 8.40 6.92 3.47
C ARG A 30 7.45 7.88 2.75
N ALA A 31 7.88 9.12 2.52
CA ALA A 31 7.09 10.09 1.78
C ALA A 31 6.87 9.67 0.32
N ALA A 32 7.90 9.14 -0.34
CA ALA A 32 7.80 8.60 -1.70
C ALA A 32 6.82 7.41 -1.76
N ALA A 33 6.89 6.48 -0.81
CA ALA A 33 5.95 5.36 -0.72
C ALA A 33 4.50 5.84 -0.52
N ALA A 34 4.29 6.83 0.35
CA ALA A 34 2.96 7.42 0.57
C ALA A 34 2.42 8.14 -0.69
N ALA A 35 3.30 8.77 -1.47
CA ALA A 35 2.90 9.42 -2.73
C ALA A 35 2.34 8.43 -3.76
N MET A 36 2.77 7.16 -3.73
CA MET A 36 2.25 6.12 -4.63
C MET A 36 0.78 5.78 -4.37
N ILE A 37 0.22 6.14 -3.21
CA ILE A 37 -1.22 5.96 -2.93
C ILE A 37 -2.06 6.70 -3.97
N ALA A 38 -1.62 7.86 -4.45
CA ALA A 38 -2.34 8.63 -5.47
C ALA A 38 -2.45 7.90 -6.82
N LEU A 39 -1.61 6.89 -7.07
CA LEU A 39 -1.66 6.08 -8.29
C LEU A 39 -2.60 4.88 -8.19
N GLN A 40 -3.16 4.60 -7.01
CA GLN A 40 -3.97 3.40 -6.77
C GLN A 40 -5.44 3.55 -7.18
N GLY A 41 -5.85 4.74 -7.64
CA GLY A 41 -7.22 5.03 -8.02
C GLY A 41 -8.13 5.29 -6.82
N GLU A 42 -9.44 5.35 -7.07
CA GLU A 42 -10.44 5.51 -6.02
C GLU A 42 -10.58 4.20 -5.23
N PRO A 43 -10.61 4.23 -3.88
CA PRO A 43 -10.85 3.04 -3.08
C PRO A 43 -12.21 2.43 -3.38
N GLU A 44 -12.26 1.10 -3.49
CA GLU A 44 -13.52 0.38 -3.60
C GLU A 44 -14.36 0.56 -2.32
N PRO A 45 -15.67 0.83 -2.43
CA PRO A 45 -16.53 1.04 -1.28
C PRO A 45 -16.68 -0.26 -0.47
N VAL A 46 -16.68 -0.12 0.86
CA VAL A 46 -16.95 -1.21 1.81
C VAL A 46 -18.01 -0.78 2.80
N ALA A 47 -18.76 -1.75 3.35
CA ALA A 47 -19.86 -1.46 4.26
C ALA A 47 -19.40 -0.74 5.53
N ARG A 48 -18.21 -1.10 6.05
CA ARG A 48 -17.66 -0.46 7.25
C ARG A 48 -16.14 -0.61 7.32
N VAL A 49 -15.47 0.48 7.72
CA VAL A 49 -14.07 0.46 8.14
C VAL A 49 -13.99 0.61 9.65
N VAL A 50 -13.19 -0.23 10.30
CA VAL A 50 -13.02 -0.22 11.75
C VAL A 50 -11.53 -0.14 12.08
N GLU A 51 -11.14 0.90 12.81
CA GLU A 51 -9.79 1.02 13.37
C GLU A 51 -9.74 0.44 14.78
N ARG A 52 -8.77 -0.42 15.05
CA ARG A 52 -8.57 -1.09 16.34
C ARG A 52 -7.10 -1.17 16.68
N THR A 53 -6.83 -1.53 17.92
CA THR A 53 -5.47 -1.82 18.39
C THR A 53 -5.47 -3.19 19.05
N ALA A 54 -4.49 -4.02 18.74
CA ALA A 54 -4.28 -5.34 19.35
C ALA A 54 -2.94 -5.40 20.09
N PRO A 55 -2.82 -6.18 21.18
CA PRO A 55 -1.54 -6.36 21.85
C PRO A 55 -0.55 -7.14 20.97
N GLY A 56 0.68 -6.64 20.86
CA GLY A 56 1.79 -7.30 20.17
C GLY A 56 3.05 -7.40 21.06
N PRO A 57 4.05 -8.21 20.66
CA PRO A 57 5.23 -8.49 21.48
C PRO A 57 6.11 -7.25 21.73
N ALA A 58 6.04 -6.24 20.86
CA ALA A 58 6.75 -4.97 20.99
C ALA A 58 5.82 -3.80 21.40
N GLY A 59 4.60 -4.09 21.83
CA GLY A 59 3.58 -3.10 22.17
C GLY A 59 2.32 -3.20 21.29
N PRO A 60 1.36 -2.27 21.46
CA PRO A 60 0.09 -2.30 20.74
C PRO A 60 0.28 -2.07 19.23
N VAL A 61 -0.39 -2.87 18.40
CA VAL A 61 -0.34 -2.82 16.92
C VAL A 61 -1.66 -2.24 16.39
N PRO A 62 -1.62 -1.17 15.58
CA PRO A 62 -2.82 -0.64 14.94
C PRO A 62 -3.30 -1.58 13.84
N LEU A 63 -4.62 -1.79 13.78
CA LEU A 63 -5.33 -2.60 12.80
C LEU A 63 -6.37 -1.76 12.08
N ARG A 64 -6.51 -1.97 10.78
CA ARG A 64 -7.65 -1.46 9.99
C ARG A 64 -8.40 -2.65 9.40
N ILE A 65 -9.67 -2.80 9.79
CA ILE A 65 -10.52 -3.91 9.39
C ILE A 65 -11.56 -3.38 8.41
N HIS A 66 -11.55 -3.90 7.18
CA HIS A 66 -12.55 -3.62 6.16
C HIS A 66 -13.61 -4.72 6.20
N VAL A 67 -14.85 -4.34 6.47
CA VAL A 67 -15.99 -5.26 6.55
C VAL A 67 -16.85 -5.07 5.28
N PRO A 68 -16.95 -6.09 4.41
CA PRO A 68 -17.82 -6.03 3.23
C PRO A 68 -19.31 -6.18 3.62
N GLU A 69 -20.20 -5.98 2.66
CA GLU A 69 -21.63 -6.30 2.81
C GLU A 69 -21.86 -7.81 2.93
N GLY A 70 -22.89 -8.23 3.68
CA GLY A 70 -23.33 -9.63 3.80
C GLY A 70 -23.80 -10.02 5.21
N ASP A 71 -24.74 -10.98 5.27
CA ASP A 71 -25.44 -11.37 6.52
C ASP A 71 -24.82 -12.58 7.25
N GLY A 72 -23.76 -13.19 6.71
CA GLY A 72 -23.14 -14.42 7.24
C GLY A 72 -21.89 -14.18 8.08
N PRO A 73 -21.35 -15.22 8.74
CA PRO A 73 -19.99 -15.16 9.22
C PRO A 73 -19.05 -14.98 8.03
N LEU A 74 -18.40 -13.82 7.97
CA LEU A 74 -17.50 -13.47 6.86
C LEU A 74 -16.13 -14.14 7.07
N PRO A 75 -15.50 -14.68 6.01
CA PRO A 75 -14.12 -15.13 6.08
C PRO A 75 -13.19 -13.94 6.34
N VAL A 76 -12.02 -14.22 6.94
CA VAL A 76 -11.02 -13.19 7.28
C VAL A 76 -9.77 -13.39 6.45
N VAL A 77 -9.29 -12.29 5.87
CA VAL A 77 -7.97 -12.18 5.24
C VAL A 77 -7.13 -11.20 6.07
N VAL A 78 -5.91 -11.61 6.42
CA VAL A 78 -4.94 -10.73 7.07
C VAL A 78 -3.95 -10.23 6.02
N HIS A 79 -3.84 -8.91 5.88
CA HIS A 79 -2.95 -8.23 4.93
C HIS A 79 -1.90 -7.42 5.70
N PHE A 80 -0.66 -7.39 5.19
CA PHE A 80 0.51 -6.74 5.81
C PHE A 80 1.14 -5.70 4.89
#